data_AF-A0A9D4T544-F1
#
_entry.id   AF-A0A9D4T544-F1
#
_cell.length_a   1.000
_cell.length_b   1.000
_cell.length_c   1.000
_cell.angle_alpha   90.00
_cell.angle_beta   90.00
_cell.angle_gamma   90.00
#
_symmetry.space_group_name_H-M   'P 1'
#
loop_
_entity.id
_entity.type
_entity.pdbx_description
1 polymer ?
#
loop_
_entity_poly.entity_id
_entity_poly.type
_entity_poly.pdbx_seq_one_letter_code
_entity_poly.pdbx_strand_id
1 'polypeptide(L)'
;MYAIAVCNARRFSFHVRHKQLPPDILTLFGGFQPSQGHGVRILKVLSSEWHRQARFYKECLFLSLHGTVSPNGSRKWREHRDLADATAEFRWRLMLTELRASLQKKSSPGKNSVHTLGQVCLPDNIRRVLDRGPKYAVEPKKTRAELLGLVRTISRKAPDDYSERKEVNIYRNTTRTEERTCFIDSFLRGAENRNEGDDSVPALSPTLGVLGVAQLARLALLVAGILLDGVLP
;
A
#
# COMPACT_ATOMS: atom_id res chain seq x y z
N MET A 1 14.92 -14.50 9.66
CA MET A 1 14.63 -13.07 9.93
C MET A 1 14.27 -12.26 8.69
N TYR A 2 15.10 -12.20 7.64
CA TYR A 2 14.79 -11.46 6.40
C TYR A 2 13.39 -11.73 5.83
N ALA A 3 13.03 -13.00 5.63
CA ALA A 3 11.72 -13.38 5.09
C ALA A 3 10.55 -12.86 5.94
N ILE A 4 10.68 -12.90 7.27
CA ILE A 4 9.66 -12.36 8.20
C ILE A 4 9.52 -10.85 8.00
N ALA A 5 10.64 -10.13 7.91
CA ALA A 5 10.62 -8.70 7.72
C ALA A 5 9.96 -8.28 6.40
N VAL A 6 10.28 -8.98 5.30
CA VAL A 6 9.65 -8.77 3.99
C VAL A 6 8.13 -9.04 4.05
N CYS A 7 7.72 -10.16 4.67
CA CYS A 7 6.31 -10.50 4.80
C CYS A 7 5.55 -9.45 5.63
N ASN A 8 6.10 -9.00 6.75
CA ASN A 8 5.47 -7.96 7.58
C ASN A 8 5.36 -6.62 6.84
N ALA A 9 6.40 -6.20 6.14
CA ALA A 9 6.36 -5.00 5.30
C ALA A 9 5.21 -5.07 4.27
N ARG A 10 5.08 -6.22 3.58
CA ARG A 10 4.01 -6.46 2.60
C ARG A 10 2.63 -6.54 3.27
N ARG A 11 2.51 -7.17 4.44
CA ARG A 11 1.26 -7.25 5.23
C ARG A 11 0.75 -5.85 5.59
N PHE A 12 1.61 -4.98 6.12
CA PHE A 12 1.20 -3.61 6.44
C PHE A 12 0.86 -2.79 5.20
N SER A 13 1.63 -2.93 4.12
CA SER A 13 1.32 -2.29 2.83
C SER A 13 -0.03 -2.75 2.26
N PHE A 14 -0.38 -4.03 2.43
CA PHE A 14 -1.69 -4.56 2.07
C PHE A 14 -2.81 -3.86 2.86
N HIS A 15 -2.69 -3.80 4.19
CA HIS A 15 -3.67 -3.13 5.05
C HIS A 15 -3.81 -1.62 4.73
N VAL A 16 -2.71 -0.93 4.43
CA VAL A 16 -2.72 0.47 3.95
C VAL A 16 -3.54 0.61 2.67
N ARG A 17 -3.32 -0.28 1.68
CA ARG A 17 -4.04 -0.25 0.40
C ARG A 17 -5.54 -0.47 0.57
N HIS A 18 -5.91 -1.34 1.49
CA HIS A 18 -7.29 -1.71 1.76
C HIS A 18 -7.96 -0.86 2.86
N LYS A 19 -7.24 0.11 3.44
CA LYS A 19 -7.73 0.99 4.51
C LYS A 19 -8.25 0.21 5.73
N GLN A 20 -7.69 -0.97 5.99
CA GLN A 20 -8.04 -1.82 7.13
C GLN A 20 -7.00 -1.67 8.24
N LEU A 21 -7.46 -1.76 9.49
CA LEU A 21 -6.59 -1.79 10.66
C LEU A 21 -6.59 -3.22 11.21
N PRO A 22 -5.44 -3.92 11.22
CA PRO A 22 -5.37 -5.24 11.81
C PRO A 22 -5.58 -5.17 13.34
N PRO A 23 -6.15 -6.22 13.96
CA PRO A 23 -6.43 -6.24 15.41
C PRO A 23 -5.20 -5.95 16.27
N ASP A 24 -4.05 -6.51 15.90
CA ASP A 24 -2.75 -6.35 16.57
C ASP A 24 -2.31 -4.87 16.66
N ILE A 25 -2.82 -4.01 15.79
CA ILE A 25 -2.53 -2.57 15.80
C ILE A 25 -3.55 -1.82 16.64
N LEU A 26 -4.78 -2.32 16.77
CA LEU A 26 -5.78 -1.74 17.67
C LEU A 26 -5.41 -1.97 19.13
N THR A 27 -4.80 -3.12 19.46
CA THR A 27 -4.32 -3.42 20.81
C THR A 27 -3.22 -2.45 21.28
N LEU A 28 -2.38 -1.94 20.36
CA LEU A 28 -1.35 -0.94 20.67
C LEU A 28 -1.92 0.37 21.25
N PHE A 29 -3.19 0.68 21.00
CA PHE A 29 -3.83 1.89 21.51
C PHE A 29 -4.54 1.68 22.85
N GLY A 30 -4.38 0.52 23.51
CA GLY A 30 -4.89 0.30 24.86
C GLY A 30 -6.40 0.49 25.00
N GLY A 31 -7.17 0.12 23.96
CA GLY A 31 -8.63 0.26 23.93
C GLY A 31 -9.15 1.54 23.29
N PHE A 32 -8.30 2.52 22.98
CA PHE A 32 -8.71 3.69 22.19
C PHE A 32 -8.76 3.33 20.70
N GLN A 33 -9.90 3.59 20.05
CA GLN A 33 -10.02 3.36 18.61
C GLN A 33 -9.41 4.56 17.85
N PRO A 34 -8.26 4.40 17.16
CA PRO A 34 -7.67 5.50 16.41
C PRO A 34 -8.58 5.88 15.24
N SER A 35 -8.54 7.15 14.84
CA SER A 35 -9.16 7.55 13.58
C SER A 35 -8.56 6.76 12.41
N GLN A 36 -9.37 6.45 11.40
CA GLN A 36 -8.95 5.64 10.25
C GLN A 36 -7.71 6.22 9.54
N GLY A 37 -7.63 7.56 9.44
CA GLY A 37 -6.47 8.25 8.88
C GLY A 37 -5.21 8.16 9.77
N HIS A 38 -5.37 8.21 11.10
CA HIS A 38 -4.25 8.03 12.02
C HIS A 38 -3.71 6.59 11.98
N GLY A 39 -4.59 5.59 12.02
CA GLY A 39 -4.20 4.19 11.90
C GLY A 39 -3.45 3.89 10.60
N VAL A 40 -3.93 4.40 9.45
CA VAL A 40 -3.23 4.21 8.16
C VAL A 40 -1.84 4.85 8.16
N ARG A 41 -1.65 6.00 8.83
CA ARG A 41 -0.31 6.62 8.96
C ARG A 41 0.64 5.72 9.75
N ILE A 42 0.18 5.15 10.86
CA ILE A 42 0.98 4.23 11.67
C ILE A 42 1.35 2.98 10.88
N LEU A 43 0.41 2.39 10.13
CA LEU A 43 0.71 1.25 9.26
C LEU A 43 1.77 1.57 8.19
N LYS A 44 1.81 2.80 7.66
CA LYS A 44 2.87 3.24 6.73
C LYS A 44 4.23 3.32 7.43
N VAL A 45 4.28 3.86 8.65
CA VAL A 45 5.51 3.91 9.45
C VAL A 45 6.02 2.48 9.70
N LEU A 46 5.15 1.59 10.16
CA LEU A 46 5.51 0.19 10.39
C LEU A 46 5.98 -0.50 9.11
N SER A 47 5.28 -0.32 8.00
CA SER A 47 5.71 -0.85 6.69
C SER A 47 7.12 -0.37 6.33
N SER A 48 7.39 0.94 6.49
CA SER A 48 8.71 1.51 6.20
C SER A 48 9.80 0.96 7.11
N GLU A 49 9.50 0.73 8.39
CA GLU A 49 10.45 0.18 9.36
C GLU A 49 10.76 -1.29 9.05
N TRP A 50 9.75 -2.10 8.71
CA TRP A 50 9.99 -3.49 8.29
C TRP A 50 10.79 -3.57 6.98
N HIS A 51 10.59 -2.64 6.04
CA HIS A 51 11.44 -2.52 4.86
C HIS A 51 12.90 -2.15 5.22
N ARG A 52 13.10 -1.31 6.23
CA ARG A 52 14.44 -0.98 6.75
C ARG A 52 15.09 -2.22 7.37
N GLN A 53 14.37 -2.97 8.19
CA GLN A 53 14.88 -4.22 8.78
C GLN A 53 15.22 -5.27 7.72
N ALA A 54 14.40 -5.40 6.66
CA ALA A 54 14.72 -6.31 5.55
C ALA A 54 16.04 -5.93 4.86
N ARG A 55 16.29 -4.63 4.63
CA ARG A 55 17.58 -4.14 4.10
C ARG A 55 18.73 -4.44 5.05
N PHE A 56 18.57 -4.15 6.33
CA PHE A 56 19.57 -4.44 7.35
C PHE A 56 19.95 -5.93 7.37
N TYR A 57 18.99 -6.86 7.39
CA TYR A 57 19.30 -8.29 7.36
C TYR A 57 20.02 -8.72 6.08
N LYS A 58 19.69 -8.09 4.95
CA LYS A 58 20.34 -8.34 3.66
C LYS A 58 21.79 -7.83 3.68
N GLU A 59 22.04 -6.67 4.26
CA GLU A 59 23.39 -6.12 4.48
C GLU A 59 24.21 -7.00 5.45
N CYS A 60 23.64 -7.44 6.57
CA CYS A 60 24.32 -8.35 7.49
C CYS A 60 24.72 -9.67 6.82
N LEU A 61 23.83 -10.24 6.00
CA LEU A 61 24.13 -11.45 5.23
C LEU A 61 25.23 -11.20 4.20
N PHE A 62 25.22 -10.05 3.53
CA PHE A 62 26.26 -9.65 2.59
C PHE A 62 27.63 -9.56 3.29
N LEU A 63 27.71 -8.80 4.40
CA LEU A 63 28.94 -8.63 5.17
C LEU A 63 29.45 -9.95 5.75
N SER A 64 28.56 -10.83 6.20
CA SER A 64 28.94 -12.14 6.75
C SER A 64 29.55 -13.06 5.69
N LEU A 65 29.11 -12.96 4.43
CA LEU A 65 29.61 -13.80 3.34
C LEU A 65 30.85 -13.20 2.66
N HIS A 66 30.90 -11.87 2.52
CA HIS A 66 32.06 -11.16 1.93
C HIS A 66 33.20 -10.94 2.92
N GLY A 67 32.94 -10.92 4.23
CA GLY A 67 33.98 -10.85 5.26
C GLY A 67 34.82 -12.13 5.36
N THR A 68 34.38 -13.22 4.72
CA THR A 68 35.21 -14.42 4.56
C THR A 68 36.11 -14.25 3.34
N VAL A 69 37.42 -14.50 3.46
CA VAL A 69 38.44 -14.39 2.38
C VAL A 69 38.24 -15.46 1.27
N SER A 70 37.04 -16.00 1.15
CA SER A 70 36.70 -17.05 0.20
C SER A 70 36.54 -16.44 -1.21
N PRO A 71 37.25 -16.95 -2.22
CA PRO A 71 37.08 -16.51 -3.61
C PRO A 71 35.65 -16.74 -4.15
N ASN A 72 34.88 -17.58 -3.47
CA ASN A 72 33.49 -17.89 -3.81
C ASN A 72 32.44 -17.01 -3.10
N GLY A 73 32.83 -15.93 -2.40
CA GLY A 73 31.92 -15.07 -1.61
C GLY A 73 30.74 -14.55 -2.42
N SER A 74 31.00 -13.99 -3.62
CA SER A 74 29.96 -13.44 -4.50
C SER A 74 28.96 -14.48 -5.00
N ARG A 75 29.42 -15.72 -5.26
CA ARG A 75 28.54 -16.82 -5.68
C ARG A 75 27.63 -17.25 -4.53
N LYS A 76 28.22 -17.51 -3.35
CA LYS A 76 27.46 -17.87 -2.13
C LYS A 76 26.45 -16.79 -1.76
N TRP A 77 26.83 -15.52 -1.86
CA TRP A 77 25.92 -14.39 -1.64
C TRP A 77 24.69 -14.45 -2.54
N ARG A 78 24.87 -14.65 -3.85
CA ARG A 78 23.74 -14.78 -4.78
C ARG A 78 22.84 -15.96 -4.41
N GLU A 79 23.42 -17.12 -4.15
CA GLU A 79 22.67 -18.33 -3.76
C GLU A 79 21.84 -18.11 -2.47
N HIS A 80 22.45 -17.53 -1.43
CA HIS A 80 21.75 -17.23 -0.18
C HIS A 80 20.68 -16.15 -0.34
N ARG A 81 20.96 -15.11 -1.13
CA ARG A 81 19.99 -14.04 -1.42
C ARG A 81 18.77 -14.61 -2.15
N ASP A 82 19.00 -15.39 -3.21
CA ASP A 82 17.94 -15.96 -4.03
C ASP A 82 17.10 -16.96 -3.21
N LEU A 83 17.75 -17.76 -2.35
CA LEU A 83 17.05 -18.63 -1.39
C LEU A 83 16.21 -17.81 -0.39
N ALA A 84 16.75 -16.72 0.15
CA ALA A 84 16.04 -15.86 1.10
C ALA A 84 14.83 -15.17 0.45
N ASP A 85 14.96 -14.70 -0.79
CA ASP A 85 13.89 -14.10 -1.59
C ASP A 85 12.81 -15.15 -1.95
N ALA A 86 13.20 -16.35 -2.37
CA ALA A 86 12.27 -17.46 -2.63
C ALA A 86 11.48 -17.86 -1.36
N THR A 87 12.17 -17.93 -0.21
CA THR A 87 11.55 -18.23 1.08
C THR A 87 10.56 -17.13 1.50
N ALA A 88 10.91 -15.86 1.29
CA ALA A 88 10.03 -14.73 1.57
C ALA A 88 8.79 -14.75 0.68
N GLU A 89 8.94 -15.08 -0.60
CA GLU A 89 7.83 -15.18 -1.55
C GLU A 89 6.90 -16.35 -1.22
N PHE A 90 7.45 -17.52 -0.88
CA PHE A 90 6.66 -18.66 -0.42
C PHE A 90 5.82 -18.31 0.80
N ARG A 91 6.44 -17.74 1.84
CA ARG A 91 5.72 -17.30 3.05
C ARG A 91 4.69 -16.21 2.77
N TRP A 92 5.00 -15.29 1.87
CA TRP A 92 4.06 -14.25 1.47
C TRP A 92 2.80 -14.82 0.81
N ARG A 93 2.93 -15.85 -0.04
CA ARG A 93 1.77 -16.49 -0.68
C ARG A 93 0.82 -17.14 0.33
N LEU A 94 1.37 -17.78 1.36
CA LEU A 94 0.57 -18.35 2.47
C LEU A 94 -0.20 -17.25 3.19
N MET A 95 0.50 -16.22 3.67
CA MET A 95 -0.09 -15.08 4.39
C MET A 95 -1.10 -14.30 3.53
N LEU A 96 -0.84 -14.13 2.23
CA LEU A 96 -1.72 -13.41 1.33
C LEU A 96 -3.08 -14.09 1.19
N THR A 97 -3.13 -15.42 1.30
CA THR A 97 -4.39 -16.18 1.25
C THR A 97 -5.25 -15.83 2.47
N GLU A 98 -4.66 -15.81 3.65
CA GLU A 98 -5.32 -15.42 4.91
C GLU A 98 -5.77 -13.95 4.87
N LEU A 99 -4.89 -13.05 4.42
CA LEU A 99 -5.20 -11.63 4.30
C LEU A 99 -6.36 -11.38 3.33
N ARG A 100 -6.42 -12.10 2.21
CA ARG A 100 -7.54 -12.02 1.26
C ARG A 100 -8.83 -12.56 1.86
N ALA A 101 -8.78 -13.58 2.70
CA ALA A 101 -9.95 -14.08 3.41
C ALA A 101 -10.47 -13.06 4.45
N SER A 102 -9.57 -12.31 5.09
CA SER A 102 -9.93 -11.25 6.04
C SER A 102 -10.54 -9.99 5.40
N LEU A 103 -10.37 -9.81 4.08
CA LEU A 103 -11.08 -8.77 3.36
C LEU A 103 -12.56 -9.12 3.42
N GLN A 104 -13.31 -8.41 4.26
CA GLN A 104 -14.77 -8.47 4.23
C GLN A 104 -15.18 -8.28 2.76
N LYS A 105 -15.77 -9.33 2.17
CA LYS A 105 -16.44 -9.20 0.90
C LYS A 105 -17.41 -8.07 1.13
N LYS A 106 -17.23 -6.94 0.44
CA LYS A 106 -18.23 -5.88 0.44
C LYS A 106 -19.52 -6.60 0.15
N SER A 107 -20.39 -6.69 1.16
CA SER A 107 -21.71 -7.27 0.99
C SER A 107 -22.22 -6.59 -0.25
N SER A 108 -22.54 -7.37 -1.29
CA SER A 108 -23.19 -6.81 -2.47
C SER A 108 -24.28 -5.92 -1.91
N PRO A 109 -24.21 -4.58 -2.15
CA PRO A 109 -25.14 -3.64 -1.53
C PRO A 109 -26.53 -4.23 -1.72
N GLY A 110 -27.16 -4.61 -0.60
CA GLY A 110 -28.28 -5.54 -0.61
C GLY A 110 -29.27 -5.11 -1.65
N LYS A 111 -29.40 -5.92 -2.73
CA LYS A 111 -30.26 -5.70 -3.89
C LYS A 111 -30.60 -4.22 -4.10
N ASN A 112 -29.59 -3.38 -4.41
CA ASN A 112 -29.67 -1.92 -4.65
C ASN A 112 -31.11 -1.43 -4.80
N SER A 113 -31.82 -1.20 -3.69
CA SER A 113 -33.20 -0.76 -3.77
C SER A 113 -33.10 0.69 -4.22
N VAL A 114 -33.51 0.96 -5.45
CA VAL A 114 -33.66 2.32 -5.94
C VAL A 114 -34.68 3.00 -5.03
N HIS A 115 -34.18 3.76 -4.07
CA HIS A 115 -35.00 4.57 -3.20
C HIS A 115 -35.48 5.79 -4.00
N THR A 116 -36.75 5.79 -4.37
CA THR A 116 -37.42 6.96 -4.95
C THR A 116 -37.60 8.01 -3.87
N LEU A 117 -37.06 9.21 -4.09
CA LEU A 117 -37.33 10.37 -3.25
C LEU A 117 -38.73 10.90 -3.61
N GLY A 118 -39.72 10.69 -2.74
CA GLY A 118 -41.11 11.14 -2.92
C GLY A 118 -42.06 10.10 -3.53
N GLN A 119 -43.29 10.52 -3.85
CA GLN A 119 -44.36 9.69 -4.44
C GLN A 119 -44.24 9.54 -5.97
N VAL A 120 -43.02 9.44 -6.50
CA VAL A 120 -42.82 9.26 -7.94
C VAL A 120 -42.83 7.77 -8.27
N CYS A 121 -43.88 7.32 -8.97
CA CYS A 121 -43.95 5.98 -9.52
C CYS A 121 -43.02 5.87 -10.74
N LEU A 122 -41.85 5.26 -10.56
CA LEU A 122 -40.95 4.95 -11.66
C LEU A 122 -41.46 3.73 -12.44
N PRO A 123 -41.56 3.82 -13.78
CA PRO A 123 -41.78 2.67 -14.64
C PRO A 123 -40.76 1.53 -14.41
N ASP A 124 -41.22 0.28 -14.47
CA ASP A 124 -40.40 -0.89 -14.13
C ASP A 124 -39.16 -1.05 -15.02
N ASN A 125 -39.23 -0.65 -16.28
CA ASN A 125 -38.08 -0.63 -17.19
C ASN A 125 -36.98 0.32 -16.69
N ILE A 126 -37.35 1.49 -16.17
CA ILE A 126 -36.40 2.46 -15.61
C ILE A 126 -35.86 1.96 -14.27
N ARG A 127 -36.72 1.41 -13.40
CA ARG A 127 -36.30 0.83 -12.12
C ARG A 127 -35.27 -0.28 -12.32
N ARG A 128 -35.50 -1.20 -13.27
CA ARG A 128 -34.54 -2.28 -13.62
C ARG A 128 -33.19 -1.75 -14.12
N VAL A 129 -33.17 -0.62 -14.81
CA VAL A 129 -31.92 0.01 -15.29
C VAL A 129 -31.18 0.70 -14.15
N LEU A 130 -31.91 1.39 -13.27
CA LEU A 130 -31.36 2.07 -12.10
C LEU A 130 -30.85 1.07 -11.04
N ASP A 131 -31.49 -0.10 -10.87
CA ASP A 131 -31.05 -1.18 -9.97
C ASP A 131 -29.66 -1.73 -10.34
N ARG A 132 -29.31 -1.68 -11.64
CA ARG A 132 -27.96 -2.05 -12.13
C ARG A 132 -26.88 -1.06 -11.68
N GLY A 133 -27.28 0.11 -11.17
CA GLY A 133 -26.42 1.15 -10.63
C GLY A 133 -26.24 2.36 -11.56
N PRO A 134 -25.64 3.44 -11.06
CA PRO A 134 -25.55 4.73 -11.76
C PRO A 134 -24.77 4.67 -13.08
N LYS A 135 -23.93 3.65 -13.28
CA LYS A 135 -23.21 3.40 -14.53
C LYS A 135 -24.15 3.02 -15.69
N TYR A 136 -25.34 2.49 -15.39
CA TYR A 136 -26.31 2.02 -16.38
C TYR A 136 -27.49 2.99 -16.54
N ALA A 137 -27.61 3.99 -15.66
CA ALA A 137 -28.62 5.05 -15.73
C ALA A 137 -28.40 6.02 -16.91
N VAL A 138 -27.22 5.98 -17.53
CA VAL A 138 -26.90 6.75 -18.73
C VAL A 138 -26.89 5.77 -19.90
N GLU A 139 -27.74 6.01 -20.90
CA GLU A 139 -27.75 5.22 -22.14
C GLU A 139 -26.32 5.09 -22.70
N PRO A 140 -25.81 3.86 -22.89
CA PRO A 140 -24.46 3.64 -23.37
C PRO A 140 -24.48 3.76 -24.89
N LYS A 141 -24.41 5.00 -25.40
CA LYS A 141 -24.08 5.30 -26.80
C LYS A 141 -23.68 6.76 -27.05
N LYS A 142 -23.47 7.56 -26.00
CA LYS A 142 -23.02 8.94 -26.18
C LYS A 142 -21.54 8.97 -26.49
N THR A 143 -21.18 9.57 -27.63
CA THR A 143 -19.79 9.85 -27.96
C THR A 143 -19.15 10.76 -26.89
N ARG A 144 -17.82 10.79 -26.81
CA ARG A 144 -17.11 11.66 -25.86
C ARG A 144 -17.53 13.14 -26.01
N ALA A 145 -17.81 13.57 -27.24
CA ALA A 145 -18.29 14.91 -27.54
C ALA A 145 -19.69 15.18 -26.94
N GLU A 146 -20.61 14.22 -27.03
CA GLU A 146 -21.96 14.32 -26.47
C GLU A 146 -21.96 14.34 -24.94
N LEU A 147 -21.10 13.54 -24.29
CA LEU A 147 -20.94 13.59 -22.83
C LEU A 147 -20.45 14.97 -22.36
N LEU A 148 -19.48 15.56 -23.06
CA LEU A 148 -19.02 16.92 -22.80
C LEU A 148 -20.13 17.95 -23.03
N GLY A 149 -20.94 17.79 -24.09
CA GLY A 149 -22.12 18.60 -24.34
C GLY A 149 -23.12 18.53 -23.19
N LEU A 150 -23.40 17.32 -22.68
CA LEU A 150 -24.32 17.12 -21.55
C LEU A 150 -23.83 17.80 -20.28
N VAL A 151 -22.54 17.65 -19.95
CA VAL A 151 -21.91 18.31 -18.79
C VAL A 151 -22.02 19.82 -18.91
N ARG A 152 -21.72 20.40 -20.08
CA ARG A 152 -21.86 21.85 -20.33
C ARG A 152 -23.31 22.32 -20.17
N THR A 153 -24.27 21.58 -20.68
CA THR A 153 -25.70 21.91 -20.56
C THR A 153 -26.19 21.84 -19.10
N ILE A 154 -25.74 20.84 -18.34
CA ILE A 154 -26.05 20.72 -16.91
C ILE A 154 -25.41 21.87 -16.14
N SER A 155 -24.14 22.20 -16.41
CA SER A 155 -23.45 23.31 -15.76
C SER A 155 -24.13 24.65 -16.03
N ARG A 156 -24.61 24.91 -17.25
CA ARG A 156 -25.35 26.13 -17.60
C ARG A 156 -26.73 26.25 -16.95
N LYS A 157 -27.33 25.12 -16.54
CA LYS A 157 -28.64 25.08 -15.87
C LYS A 157 -28.53 25.00 -14.35
N ALA A 158 -27.33 24.86 -13.81
CA ALA A 158 -27.12 24.86 -12.37
C ALA A 158 -27.24 26.30 -11.85
N PRO A 159 -28.00 26.56 -10.77
CA PRO A 159 -28.10 27.89 -10.17
C PRO A 159 -26.72 28.38 -9.71
N ASP A 160 -26.50 29.69 -9.84
CA ASP A 160 -25.19 30.32 -9.65
C ASP A 160 -24.62 30.13 -8.23
N ASP A 161 -25.46 29.85 -7.24
CA ASP A 161 -25.06 29.52 -5.86
C ASP A 161 -24.15 28.29 -5.73
N TYR A 162 -24.03 27.46 -6.78
CA TYR A 162 -23.21 26.23 -6.78
C TYR A 162 -22.02 26.25 -7.74
N SER A 163 -21.81 27.31 -8.51
CA SER A 163 -20.80 27.37 -9.59
C SER A 163 -19.37 27.58 -9.05
N GLU A 164 -19.20 28.40 -8.01
CA GLU A 164 -17.87 28.73 -7.43
C GLU A 164 -17.12 27.52 -6.84
N ARG A 165 -17.81 26.43 -6.48
CA ARG A 165 -17.18 25.28 -5.80
C ARG A 165 -16.70 24.16 -6.72
N LYS A 166 -17.04 24.16 -8.01
CA LYS A 166 -16.81 22.98 -8.90
C LYS A 166 -15.59 23.07 -9.82
N GLU A 167 -15.15 24.27 -10.20
CA GLU A 167 -13.96 24.41 -11.08
C GLU A 167 -12.67 23.90 -10.42
N VAL A 168 -12.57 24.01 -9.09
CA VAL A 168 -11.39 23.59 -8.31
C VAL A 168 -11.20 22.06 -8.27
N ASN A 169 -12.26 21.25 -8.44
CA ASN A 169 -12.20 19.81 -8.18
C ASN A 169 -11.99 18.96 -9.46
N ILE A 170 -12.31 19.50 -10.64
CA ILE A 170 -12.07 18.80 -11.92
C ILE A 170 -10.60 18.90 -12.32
N TYR A 171 -9.95 20.06 -12.11
CA TYR A 171 -8.51 20.23 -12.37
C TYR A 171 -7.61 19.41 -11.42
N ARG A 172 -8.07 19.14 -10.20
CA ARG A 172 -7.27 18.42 -9.18
C ARG A 172 -7.11 16.92 -9.45
N ASN A 173 -7.97 16.34 -10.29
CA ASN A 173 -7.89 14.93 -10.66
C ASN A 173 -6.99 14.68 -11.89
N THR A 174 -6.79 15.68 -12.75
CA THR A 174 -5.94 15.57 -13.95
C THR A 174 -4.45 15.69 -13.62
N THR A 175 -4.08 16.61 -12.73
CA THR A 175 -2.68 16.83 -12.29
C THR A 175 -2.08 15.65 -11.52
N ARG A 176 -2.91 14.88 -10.81
CA ARG A 176 -2.46 13.70 -10.04
C ARG A 176 -2.01 12.52 -10.93
N THR A 177 -2.38 12.51 -12.20
CA THR A 177 -1.99 11.47 -13.16
C THR A 177 -0.62 11.75 -13.78
N GLU A 178 -0.23 13.01 -13.92
CA GLU A 178 1.06 13.42 -14.51
C GLU A 178 2.24 13.29 -13.53
N GLU A 179 2.00 13.47 -12.23
CA GLU A 179 3.04 13.24 -11.21
C GLU A 179 3.45 11.77 -11.06
N ARG A 180 2.57 10.83 -11.46
CA ARG A 180 2.84 9.39 -11.37
C ARG A 180 3.73 8.86 -12.48
N THR A 181 3.75 9.50 -13.65
CA THR A 181 4.63 9.10 -14.76
C THR A 181 6.05 9.61 -14.55
N CYS A 182 6.22 10.82 -13.99
CA CYS A 182 7.54 11.36 -13.64
C CYS A 182 8.29 10.52 -12.59
N PHE A 183 7.59 9.94 -11.61
CA PHE A 183 8.24 9.13 -10.57
C PHE A 183 8.80 7.80 -11.10
N ILE A 184 8.11 7.16 -12.06
CA ILE A 184 8.55 5.91 -12.67
C ILE A 184 9.77 6.15 -13.57
N ASP A 185 9.77 7.23 -14.35
CA ASP A 185 10.91 7.60 -15.20
C ASP A 185 12.17 7.96 -14.40
N SER A 186 12.01 8.62 -13.24
CA SER A 186 13.11 8.94 -12.33
C SER A 186 13.75 7.69 -11.71
N PHE A 187 12.91 6.69 -11.40
CA PHE A 187 13.36 5.43 -10.80
C PHE A 187 14.09 4.55 -11.83
N LEU A 188 13.64 4.53 -13.09
CA LEU A 188 14.30 3.77 -14.16
C LEU A 188 15.65 4.38 -14.58
N ARG A 189 15.76 5.71 -14.67
CA ARG A 189 17.05 6.38 -14.94
C ARG A 189 18.08 6.19 -13.83
N GLY A 190 17.64 6.06 -12.58
CA GLY A 190 18.54 5.77 -11.45
C GLY A 190 19.13 4.36 -11.47
N ALA A 191 18.52 3.42 -12.20
CA ALA A 191 18.99 2.04 -12.32
C ALA A 191 20.02 1.85 -13.45
N GLU A 192 20.00 2.70 -14.48
CA GLU A 192 20.95 2.63 -15.60
C GLU A 192 22.32 3.25 -15.26
N ASN A 193 22.40 4.21 -14.34
CA ASN A 193 23.64 4.93 -14.01
C ASN A 193 24.54 4.25 -12.94
N ARG A 194 24.32 2.96 -12.59
CA ARG A 194 25.13 2.25 -11.57
C ARG A 194 26.15 1.24 -12.12
N ASN A 195 26.41 1.27 -13.43
CA ASN A 195 27.28 0.31 -14.10
C ASN A 195 28.57 0.92 -14.65
N GLU A 196 29.19 1.90 -13.99
CA GLU A 196 30.57 2.29 -14.31
C GLU A 196 31.40 2.43 -13.04
N GLY A 197 32.59 1.84 -13.10
CA GLY A 197 33.41 1.45 -11.98
C GLY A 197 34.02 2.60 -11.20
N ASP A 198 34.21 2.36 -9.91
CA ASP A 198 35.35 2.91 -9.19
C ASP A 198 35.68 1.99 -8.00
N ASP A 199 36.81 1.28 -8.11
CA ASP A 199 37.36 0.39 -7.09
C ASP A 199 38.15 1.22 -6.06
N SER A 200 37.46 2.06 -5.29
CA SER A 200 38.06 2.71 -4.13
C SER A 200 37.13 2.62 -2.93
N VAL A 201 37.51 1.74 -1.99
CA VAL A 201 36.80 1.50 -0.73
C VAL A 201 37.24 2.55 0.29
N PRO A 202 36.36 3.47 0.75
CA PRO A 202 36.68 4.29 1.91
C PRO A 202 36.51 3.45 3.19
N ALA A 203 37.55 3.45 4.03
CA ALA A 203 37.49 2.87 5.37
C ALA A 203 36.44 3.62 6.21
N LEU A 204 35.35 2.93 6.57
CA LEU A 204 34.29 3.47 7.42
C LEU A 204 34.59 3.22 8.90
N SER A 205 34.62 4.31 9.66
CA SER A 205 34.83 4.39 11.11
C SER A 205 33.68 3.75 11.92
N PRO A 206 33.95 3.03 13.03
CA PRO A 206 32.97 2.18 13.73
C PRO A 206 32.22 2.87 14.88
N THR A 207 31.78 4.13 14.74
CA THR A 207 31.17 4.87 15.86
C THR A 207 29.64 5.05 15.78
N LEU A 208 28.96 4.47 14.80
CA LEU A 208 27.48 4.58 14.64
C LEU A 208 26.67 3.40 15.24
N GLY A 209 27.30 2.59 16.10
CA GLY A 209 26.77 1.30 16.53
C GLY A 209 25.89 1.25 17.78
N VAL A 210 25.82 2.30 18.62
CA VAL A 210 25.23 2.14 19.98
C VAL A 210 23.83 2.74 20.12
N LEU A 211 23.54 3.88 19.47
CA LEU A 211 22.21 4.51 19.57
C LEU A 211 21.11 3.81 18.74
N GLY A 212 21.48 3.15 17.64
CA GLY A 212 20.53 2.40 16.81
C GLY A 212 20.08 1.08 17.44
N VAL A 213 20.99 0.40 18.15
CA VAL A 213 20.73 -0.93 18.72
C VAL A 213 19.80 -0.84 19.93
N ALA A 214 19.88 0.23 20.73
CA ALA A 214 18.96 0.43 21.87
C ALA A 214 17.52 0.74 21.43
N GLN A 215 17.33 1.53 20.36
CA GLN A 215 15.99 1.76 19.80
C GLN A 215 15.45 0.53 19.06
N LEU A 216 16.30 -0.19 18.31
CA LEU A 216 15.93 -1.48 17.71
C LEU A 216 15.66 -2.55 18.76
N ALA A 217 16.38 -2.57 19.88
CA ALA A 217 16.13 -3.49 20.99
C ALA A 217 14.83 -3.14 21.71
N ARG A 218 14.50 -1.85 21.89
CA ARG A 218 13.19 -1.45 22.42
C ARG A 218 12.05 -1.81 21.47
N LEU A 219 12.21 -1.61 20.16
CA LEU A 219 11.22 -1.99 19.16
C LEU A 219 11.13 -3.52 19.01
N ALA A 220 12.24 -4.23 19.12
CA ALA A 220 12.30 -5.68 19.10
C ALA A 220 11.74 -6.31 20.37
N LEU A 221 11.93 -5.71 21.56
CA LEU A 221 11.29 -6.13 22.81
C LEU A 221 9.79 -5.86 22.79
N LEU A 222 9.36 -4.74 22.20
CA LEU A 222 7.94 -4.43 22.03
C LEU A 222 7.28 -5.38 21.02
N VAL A 223 8.00 -5.78 19.96
CA VAL A 223 7.54 -6.79 18.99
C VAL A 223 7.66 -8.23 19.53
N ALA A 224 8.67 -8.54 20.35
CA ALA A 224 8.85 -9.85 20.97
C ALA A 224 7.82 -10.10 22.08
N GLY A 225 7.44 -9.07 22.85
CA GLY A 225 6.31 -9.16 23.78
C GLY A 225 5.00 -9.51 23.05
N ILE A 226 4.74 -8.85 21.91
CA ILE A 226 3.54 -9.14 21.09
C ILE A 226 3.58 -10.54 20.45
N LEU A 227 4.77 -11.07 20.14
CA LEU A 227 4.91 -12.41 19.55
C LEU A 227 4.92 -13.55 20.58
N LEU A 228 5.33 -13.30 21.82
CA LEU A 228 5.35 -14.32 22.88
C LEU A 228 3.97 -14.53 23.53
N ASP A 229 3.12 -13.51 23.56
CA ASP A 229 1.75 -13.62 24.09
C ASP A 229 0.77 -14.39 23.15
N GLY A 230 1.21 -14.79 21.96
CA GLY A 230 0.39 -15.47 20.95
C GLY A 230 0.74 -16.93 20.65
N VAL A 231 1.72 -17.53 21.34
CA VAL A 231 2.25 -18.88 21.04
C VAL A 231 2.37 -19.77 22.29
N LEU A 232 1.47 -19.63 23.25
CA LEU A 232 1.25 -20.64 24.30
C LEU A 232 -0.25 -20.91 24.41
N PRO A 233 -0.71 -22.17 24.28
CA PRO A 233 -2.12 -22.55 24.52
C PRO A 233 -2.50 -22.41 25.99
#